data_AF-G4ZWC4-F1
#
_entry.id   AF-G4ZWC4-F1
#
_cell.length_a   1.000
_cell.length_b   1.000
_cell.length_c   1.000
_cell.angle_alpha   90.00
_cell.angle_beta   90.00
_cell.angle_gamma   90.00
#
_symmetry.space_group_name_H-M   'P 1'
#
loop_
_entity.id
_entity.type
_entity.pdbx_description
1 polymer ?
#
loop_
_entity_poly.entity_id
_entity_poly.type
_entity_poly.pdbx_seq_one_letter_code
_entity_poly.pdbx_strand_id
1 'polypeptide(L)'
;LDGHRWSDVRCRSIFAASLTGNAVDRYSELRMMHSDLTLLRAGSRLIEKYKSKLPEQELMSRIMLEPKRRHEPCQEYAQRLLNMADSLPGGLAVEANARQAIHSFIK
;
A
#
# COMPACT_ATOMS: atom_id res chain seq x y z
N LEU A 1 26.77 -9.77 13.39
CA LEU A 1 26.90 -8.84 12.24
C LEU A 1 25.62 -8.97 11.43
N ASP A 2 24.60 -8.21 11.81
CA ASP A 2 23.23 -8.39 11.35
C ASP A 2 23.10 -7.98 9.89
N GLY A 3 22.67 -8.91 9.03
CA GLY A 3 22.66 -8.86 7.57
C GLY A 3 21.73 -7.83 6.92
N HIS A 4 21.50 -6.68 7.54
CA HIS A 4 20.83 -5.57 6.90
C HIS A 4 21.82 -4.76 6.06
N ARG A 5 21.67 -4.87 4.74
CA ARG A 5 22.53 -4.19 3.75
C ARG A 5 22.61 -2.66 3.97
N TRP A 6 21.62 -2.05 4.62
CA TRP A 6 21.52 -0.59 4.84
C TRP A 6 21.21 -0.23 6.29
N SER A 7 21.78 0.89 6.77
CA SER A 7 21.48 1.48 8.07
C SER A 7 20.09 2.13 8.12
N ASP A 8 19.49 2.24 9.30
CA ASP A 8 18.18 2.88 9.50
C ASP A 8 18.13 4.31 8.94
N VAL A 9 19.20 5.10 9.12
CA VAL A 9 19.32 6.44 8.54
C VAL A 9 19.20 6.41 7.02
N ARG A 10 19.88 5.45 6.36
CA ARG A 10 19.84 5.30 4.90
C ARG A 10 18.45 4.86 4.42
N CYS A 11 17.82 3.92 5.11
CA CYS A 11 16.46 3.48 4.81
C CYS A 11 15.46 4.65 4.93
N ARG A 12 15.58 5.46 5.98
CA ARG A 12 14.71 6.63 6.17
C ARG A 12 14.93 7.73 5.13
N SER A 13 16.14 7.89 4.60
CA SER A 13 16.43 8.82 3.50
C SER A 13 15.89 8.33 2.16
N ILE A 14 16.04 7.04 1.86
CA ILE A 14 15.45 6.43 0.65
C ILE A 14 13.93 6.52 0.69
N PHE A 15 13.33 6.22 1.85
CA PHE A 15 11.90 6.38 2.06
C PHE A 15 11.45 7.82 1.78
N ALA A 16 12.13 8.82 2.35
CA ALA A 16 11.83 10.23 2.11
C ALA A 16 11.87 10.60 0.63
N ALA A 17 12.90 10.13 -0.09
CA ALA A 17 13.08 10.38 -1.51
C ALA A 17 12.02 9.69 -2.40
N SER A 18 11.38 8.64 -1.91
CA SER A 18 10.30 7.93 -2.61
C SER A 18 8.92 8.57 -2.43
N LEU A 19 8.77 9.49 -1.46
CA LEU A 19 7.52 10.20 -1.25
C LEU A 19 7.39 11.36 -2.24
N THR A 20 6.15 11.71 -2.59
CA THR A 20 5.85 12.87 -3.43
C THR A 20 4.62 13.63 -2.90
N GLY A 21 4.51 14.90 -3.28
CA GLY A 21 3.40 15.77 -2.88
C GLY A 21 3.17 15.82 -1.36
N ASN A 22 1.90 15.82 -0.96
CA ASN A 22 1.48 15.95 0.45
C ASN A 22 2.11 14.89 1.39
N ALA A 23 2.54 13.73 0.87
CA ALA A 23 3.16 12.70 1.68
C ALA A 23 4.56 13.12 2.16
N VAL A 24 5.32 13.88 1.34
CA VAL A 24 6.64 14.44 1.72
C VAL A 24 6.49 15.47 2.82
N ASP A 25 5.53 16.39 2.66
CA ASP A 25 5.26 17.45 3.63
C ASP A 25 4.90 16.82 4.97
N ARG A 26 4.00 15.83 4.93
CA ARG A 26 3.57 15.14 6.15
C ARG A 26 4.68 14.36 6.83
N TYR A 27 5.56 13.71 6.06
CA TYR A 27 6.71 13.00 6.61
C TYR A 27 7.72 13.96 7.25
N SER A 28 7.94 15.12 6.63
CA SER A 28 8.83 16.17 7.16
C SER A 28 8.31 16.73 8.48
N GLU A 29 7.00 17.02 8.57
CA GLU A 29 6.35 17.43 9.83
C GLU A 29 6.51 16.37 10.94
N LEU A 30 6.30 15.09 10.61
CA LEU A 30 6.44 13.99 11.57
C LEU A 30 7.87 13.90 12.11
N ARG A 31 8.89 14.10 11.26
CA ARG A 31 10.30 14.14 11.68
C ARG A 31 10.62 15.34 12.56
N MET A 32 10.04 16.50 12.28
CA MET A 32 10.24 17.69 13.11
C MET A 32 9.62 17.52 14.50
N MET A 33 8.46 16.87 14.59
CA MET A 33 7.77 16.64 15.87
C MET A 33 8.35 15.49 16.70
N HIS A 34 9.00 14.52 16.04
CA HIS A 34 9.50 13.30 16.70
C HIS A 34 10.94 13.01 16.23
N SER A 35 11.92 13.38 17.06
CA SER A 35 13.34 13.16 16.78
C SER A 35 13.74 11.67 16.79
N ASP A 36 12.97 10.82 17.48
CA ASP A 36 13.12 9.36 17.57
C ASP A 36 12.27 8.60 16.52
N LEU A 37 11.72 9.29 15.52
CA LEU A 37 10.84 8.68 14.53
C LEU A 37 11.56 7.58 13.74
N THR A 38 11.17 6.33 13.99
CA THR A 38 11.60 5.16 13.24
C THR A 38 10.88 5.07 11.89
N LEU A 39 11.50 4.40 10.92
CA LEU A 39 10.88 4.19 9.61
C LEU A 39 9.52 3.50 9.71
N LEU A 40 9.43 2.46 10.57
CA LEU A 40 8.20 1.71 10.80
C LEU A 40 7.07 2.63 11.30
N ARG A 41 7.33 3.45 12.33
CA ARG A 41 6.34 4.38 12.88
C ARG A 41 5.92 5.44 11.85
N ALA A 42 6.86 5.96 11.07
CA ALA A 42 6.56 6.93 10.02
C ALA A 42 5.65 6.32 8.93
N GLY A 43 5.99 5.11 8.46
CA GLY A 43 5.20 4.36 7.50
C GLY A 43 3.79 4.10 8.01
N SER A 44 3.63 3.58 9.23
CA SER A 44 2.31 3.34 9.82
C SER A 44 1.47 4.62 9.92
N ARG A 45 2.05 5.76 10.30
CA ARG A 45 1.31 7.03 10.37
C ARG A 45 0.88 7.54 9.00
N LEU A 46 1.69 7.35 7.97
CA LEU A 46 1.32 7.71 6.60
C LEU A 46 0.23 6.79 6.07
N ILE A 47 0.34 5.48 6.31
CA ILE A 47 -0.73 4.51 5.98
C ILE A 47 -2.03 4.92 6.67
N GLU A 48 -2.03 5.18 7.97
CA GLU A 48 -3.25 5.61 8.69
C GLU A 48 -3.85 6.91 8.15
N LYS A 49 -3.00 7.85 7.71
CA LYS A 49 -3.44 9.13 7.12
C LYS A 49 -4.10 8.95 5.75
N TYR A 50 -3.54 8.08 4.90
CA TYR A 50 -3.90 7.98 3.49
C TYR A 50 -4.64 6.70 3.11
N LYS A 51 -4.79 5.74 4.04
CA LYS A 51 -5.57 4.54 3.81
C LYS A 51 -7.01 4.92 3.45
N SER A 52 -7.61 4.10 2.58
CA SER A 52 -9.02 4.23 2.26
C SER A 52 -9.86 4.16 3.54
N LYS A 53 -10.80 5.10 3.70
CA LYS A 53 -11.82 5.05 4.76
C LYS A 53 -13.02 4.19 4.38
N LEU A 54 -13.00 3.59 3.20
CA LEU A 54 -14.09 2.74 2.74
C LEU A 54 -14.20 1.51 3.66
N PRO A 55 -15.42 1.09 4.01
CA PRO A 55 -15.64 -0.19 4.68
C PRO A 55 -15.04 -1.34 3.88
N GLU A 56 -14.60 -2.38 4.58
CA GLU A 56 -14.03 -3.57 3.95
C GLU A 56 -14.99 -4.19 2.94
N GLN A 57 -16.29 -4.26 3.26
CA GLN A 57 -17.32 -4.79 2.38
C GLN A 57 -17.44 -4.00 1.06
N GLU A 58 -17.28 -2.68 1.13
CA GLU A 58 -17.33 -1.79 -0.03
C GLU A 58 -16.09 -1.99 -0.92
N LEU A 59 -14.91 -2.18 -0.31
CA LEU A 59 -13.68 -2.52 -1.05
C LEU A 59 -13.79 -3.89 -1.72
N MET A 60 -14.31 -4.90 -1.00
CA MET A 60 -14.56 -6.23 -1.56
C MET A 60 -15.53 -6.19 -2.73
N SER A 61 -16.65 -5.48 -2.57
CA SER A 61 -17.65 -5.30 -3.63
C SER A 61 -17.04 -4.71 -4.89
N ARG A 62 -16.18 -3.69 -4.74
CA ARG A 62 -15.45 -3.10 -5.87
C ARG A 62 -14.55 -4.09 -6.58
N ILE A 63 -13.77 -4.88 -5.84
CA ILE A 63 -12.90 -5.92 -6.44
C ILE A 63 -13.75 -6.91 -7.24
N MET A 64 -14.88 -7.36 -6.70
CA MET A 64 -15.77 -8.34 -7.35
C MET A 64 -16.48 -7.81 -8.61
N LEU A 65 -16.62 -6.49 -8.73
CA LEU A 65 -17.32 -5.82 -9.82
C LEU A 65 -16.37 -5.17 -10.83
N GLU A 66 -15.06 -5.19 -10.58
CA GLU A 66 -14.09 -4.49 -11.42
C GLU A 66 -13.83 -5.25 -12.72
N PRO A 67 -14.22 -4.72 -13.90
CA PRO A 67 -14.02 -5.41 -15.15
C PRO A 67 -12.63 -5.13 -15.74
N LYS A 68 -12.17 -6.05 -16.60
CA LYS A 68 -11.06 -5.79 -17.51
C LYS A 68 -11.43 -4.67 -18.48
N ARG A 69 -10.57 -3.66 -18.62
CA ARG A 69 -10.81 -2.58 -19.58
C ARG A 69 -10.47 -3.05 -21.01
N ARG A 70 -11.14 -2.47 -22.01
CA ARG A 70 -10.99 -2.87 -23.43
C ARG A 70 -9.55 -2.82 -23.93
N HIS A 71 -8.80 -1.79 -23.56
CA HIS A 71 -7.42 -1.58 -24.00
C HIS A 71 -6.35 -1.98 -22.97
N GLU A 72 -6.77 -2.53 -21.83
CA GLU A 72 -5.85 -2.91 -20.76
C GLU A 72 -5.26 -4.30 -21.05
N PRO A 73 -3.93 -4.46 -21.06
CA PRO A 73 -3.28 -5.77 -21.10
C PRO A 73 -3.72 -6.66 -19.93
N CYS A 74 -3.74 -7.97 -20.15
CA CYS A 74 -4.18 -8.93 -19.13
C CYS A 74 -3.35 -8.83 -17.83
N GLN A 75 -2.04 -8.63 -17.97
CA GLN A 75 -1.13 -8.45 -16.84
C GLN A 75 -1.43 -7.18 -16.04
N GLU A 76 -1.77 -6.07 -16.70
CA GLU A 76 -2.14 -4.83 -16.03
C GLU A 76 -3.46 -4.98 -15.27
N TYR A 77 -4.42 -5.70 -15.85
CA TYR A 77 -5.67 -6.03 -15.18
C TYR A 77 -5.44 -6.87 -13.92
N ALA A 78 -4.63 -7.93 -14.01
CA ALA A 78 -4.27 -8.76 -12.86
C ALA A 78 -3.58 -7.94 -11.76
N GLN A 79 -2.60 -7.11 -12.13
CA GLN A 79 -1.88 -6.27 -11.17
C GLN A 79 -2.82 -5.27 -10.49
N ARG A 80 -3.77 -4.70 -11.22
CA ARG A 80 -4.75 -3.76 -10.68
C ARG A 80 -5.65 -4.43 -9.64
N LEU A 81 -6.15 -5.63 -9.91
CA LEU A 81 -6.93 -6.42 -8.94
C LEU A 81 -6.10 -6.77 -7.70
N LEU A 82 -4.83 -7.15 -7.87
CA LEU A 82 -3.92 -7.41 -6.75
C LEU A 82 -3.71 -6.15 -5.89
N ASN A 83 -3.52 -4.98 -6.50
CA ASN A 83 -3.37 -3.72 -5.77
C ASN A 83 -4.65 -3.36 -4.98
N MET A 84 -5.82 -3.65 -5.55
CA MET A 84 -7.10 -3.44 -4.86
C MET A 84 -7.26 -4.40 -3.67
N ALA A 85 -6.91 -5.67 -3.84
CA ALA A 85 -6.93 -6.66 -2.76
C ALA A 85 -5.88 -6.37 -1.68
N ASP A 86 -4.73 -5.81 -2.03
CA ASP A 86 -3.71 -5.40 -1.05
C ASP A 86 -4.17 -4.20 -0.19
N SER A 87 -5.16 -3.45 -0.67
CA SER A 87 -5.79 -2.36 0.09
C SER A 87 -6.77 -2.86 1.17
N LEU A 88 -7.12 -4.16 1.19
CA LEU A 88 -7.95 -4.76 2.24
C LEU A 88 -7.14 -4.96 3.53
N PRO A 89 -7.81 -5.08 4.70
CA PRO A 89 -7.14 -5.41 5.95
C PRO A 89 -6.29 -6.69 5.82
N GLY A 90 -5.01 -6.58 6.22
CA GLY A 90 -4.03 -7.68 6.10
C GLY A 90 -3.50 -7.92 4.67
N GLY A 91 -3.97 -7.15 3.69
CA GLY A 91 -3.48 -7.16 2.30
C GLY A 91 -3.50 -8.55 1.66
N LEU A 92 -2.53 -8.81 0.78
CA LEU A 92 -2.39 -10.11 0.11
C LEU A 92 -1.90 -11.24 1.02
N ALA A 93 -1.44 -10.94 2.24
CA ALA A 93 -1.06 -11.97 3.21
C ALA A 93 -2.29 -12.75 3.73
N VAL A 94 -3.48 -12.17 3.62
CA VAL A 94 -4.74 -12.85 3.91
C VAL A 94 -5.22 -13.57 2.65
N GLU A 95 -5.24 -14.90 2.72
CA GLU A 95 -5.59 -15.76 1.58
C GLU A 95 -6.97 -15.45 0.97
N ALA A 96 -7.93 -15.03 1.81
CA ALA A 96 -9.26 -14.63 1.34
C ALA A 96 -9.20 -13.44 0.36
N ASN A 97 -8.35 -12.44 0.61
CA ASN A 97 -8.22 -11.26 -0.24
C ASN A 97 -7.64 -11.65 -1.61
N ALA A 98 -6.61 -12.50 -1.62
CA ALA A 98 -6.02 -13.02 -2.85
C ALA A 98 -7.03 -13.85 -3.67
N ARG A 99 -7.83 -14.70 -3.01
CA ARG A 99 -8.89 -15.48 -3.67
C ARG A 99 -9.92 -14.58 -4.36
N GLN A 100 -10.31 -13.45 -3.77
CA GLN A 100 -11.26 -12.53 -4.39
C GLN A 100 -10.68 -11.90 -5.66
N ALA A 101 -9.43 -11.46 -5.64
CA ALA A 101 -8.77 -10.93 -6.83
C ALA A 101 -8.72 -11.98 -7.96
N ILE A 102 -8.39 -13.23 -7.64
CA ILE A 102 -8.37 -14.33 -8.62
C ILE A 102 -9.78 -14.59 -9.17
N HIS A 103 -10.79 -14.64 -8.31
CA HIS A 103 -12.17 -14.86 -8.72
C HIS A 103 -12.65 -13.76 -9.69
N SER A 104 -12.36 -12.49 -9.40
CA SER A 104 -12.67 -11.38 -10.32
C SER A 104 -11.91 -11.44 -11.63
N PHE A 105 -10.67 -11.93 -11.61
CA PHE A 105 -9.83 -12.01 -12.79
C PHE A 105 -10.32 -13.06 -13.80
N ILE A 106 -10.82 -14.19 -13.31
CA ILE A 106 -11.28 -15.33 -14.14
C ILE A 106 -12.69 -15.08 -14.71
N LYS A 107 -13.44 -14.14 -14.13
CA LYS A 107 -14.82 -13.82 -14.52
C LYS A 107 -14.90 -13.05 -15.83
#